data_AF-A0A1G8AXN5-F1
#
_entry.id   AF-A0A1G8AXN5-F1
#
_cell.length_a   1.000
_cell.length_b   1.000
_cell.length_c   1.000
_cell.angle_alpha   90.00
_cell.angle_beta   90.00
_cell.angle_gamma   90.00
#
_symmetry.space_group_name_H-M   'P 1'
#
loop_
_entity.id
_entity.type
_entity.pdbx_description
1 polymer ?
#
loop_
_entity_poly.entity_id
_entity_poly.type
_entity_poly.pdbx_seq_one_letter_code
_entity_poly.pdbx_strand_id
1 'polypeptide(L)'
;MAKGLSKSRYTLFCQCPKTLWLRTYKPDEATVDAGVEARFESGNEVGDLAMGLFGPFVEVTTKREDGSLDLQAMINKTKDEMAKGTEVICEASFTFDNNYCAVDILRKSPGGWAIYEVKSSSFPEFEGQEAKLEKYAPDIAYQKWVLTQCGINVTDTYLVCLNSDYVRQGELDLQKLFVVIDMKELVENEYLKVPAQVSKALKVLRSEDELDIDLSEHCMKPYGCAFLDYCKRQHGVPDDEPTVFDLYRMNFAKKLEHYHAGRITFEYLRSQELSDKQQMQVECTLNQTEHIDREGIREFLNNLSYPLYFLDFETLQQTIPLYDGTKPYQQITFQYSLHIKRCADAPYEHLEFLAPNDGSDPRRSLAEQLCKDIPMNVCILAYNKGFECGRIRELAGMYPDLAVHLLNIREHIQDLLDPFRDGYYYVPAMHGSFSIKSVLPALFPDEPSLNYHNLDERCQNGGNAMTLFPRIQFMELEEAKASREALLRYCELDTWAMVKVWEKLKEVVE
;
A
#
# COMPACT_ATOMS: atom_id res chain seq x y z
N MET A 1 -34.99 7.76 5.94
CA MET A 1 -34.57 8.63 4.82
C MET A 1 -34.33 7.75 3.61
N ALA A 2 -34.69 8.19 2.40
CA ALA A 2 -34.38 7.42 1.19
C ALA A 2 -32.85 7.29 1.05
N LYS A 3 -32.33 6.06 0.97
CA LYS A 3 -30.89 5.82 0.77
C LYS A 3 -30.53 6.20 -0.66
N GLY A 4 -29.69 7.22 -0.81
CA GLY A 4 -29.15 7.68 -2.08
C GLY A 4 -27.75 7.15 -2.36
N LEU A 5 -27.29 7.34 -3.59
CA LEU A 5 -25.92 7.04 -4.01
C LEU A 5 -24.98 8.23 -3.76
N SER A 6 -23.71 7.88 -3.58
CA SER A 6 -22.54 8.75 -3.66
C SER A 6 -21.60 8.20 -4.73
N LYS A 7 -20.56 8.98 -5.11
CA LYS A 7 -19.47 8.52 -6.00
C LYS A 7 -18.94 7.15 -5.56
N SER A 8 -18.54 7.04 -4.29
CA SER A 8 -18.00 5.82 -3.68
C SER A 8 -18.98 4.64 -3.66
N ARG A 9 -20.27 4.89 -3.38
CA ARG A 9 -21.28 3.82 -3.42
C ARG A 9 -21.52 3.31 -4.83
N TYR A 10 -21.54 4.20 -5.81
CA TYR A 10 -21.71 3.83 -7.21
C TYR A 10 -20.54 2.96 -7.70
N THR A 11 -19.30 3.36 -7.41
CA THR A 11 -18.11 2.58 -7.80
C THR A 11 -18.05 1.21 -7.12
N LEU A 12 -18.43 1.12 -5.83
CA LEU A 12 -18.57 -0.17 -5.14
C LEU A 12 -19.57 -1.09 -5.83
N PHE A 13 -20.72 -0.55 -6.25
CA PHE A 13 -21.73 -1.33 -6.98
C PHE A 13 -21.23 -1.80 -8.34
N CYS A 14 -20.52 -0.95 -9.09
CA CYS A 14 -19.93 -1.32 -10.38
C CYS A 14 -18.88 -2.42 -10.24
N GLN A 15 -18.15 -2.48 -9.12
CA GLN A 15 -17.27 -3.60 -8.82
C GLN A 15 -18.05 -4.86 -8.42
N CYS A 16 -18.93 -4.76 -7.43
CA CYS A 16 -19.78 -5.86 -6.98
C CYS A 16 -21.04 -5.35 -6.27
N PRO A 17 -22.25 -5.68 -6.76
CA PRO A 17 -23.50 -5.30 -6.10
C PRO A 17 -23.61 -5.77 -4.64
N LYS A 18 -23.07 -6.96 -4.32
CA LYS A 18 -23.03 -7.48 -2.94
C LYS A 18 -22.20 -6.59 -2.03
N THR A 19 -21.09 -6.03 -2.52
CA THR A 19 -20.24 -5.12 -1.74
C THR A 19 -20.97 -3.82 -1.37
N LEU A 20 -21.77 -3.25 -2.28
CA LEU A 20 -22.63 -2.09 -1.95
C LEU A 20 -23.64 -2.45 -0.84
N TRP A 21 -24.24 -3.64 -0.93
CA TRP A 21 -25.18 -4.13 0.07
C TRP A 21 -24.49 -4.32 1.43
N LEU A 22 -23.36 -5.04 1.47
CA LEU A 22 -22.60 -5.30 2.71
C LEU A 22 -22.13 -4.00 3.35
N ARG A 23 -21.59 -3.05 2.59
CA ARG A 23 -21.21 -1.73 3.12
C ARG A 23 -22.39 -0.98 3.74
N THR A 24 -23.62 -1.26 3.31
CA THR A 24 -24.83 -0.58 3.78
C THR A 24 -25.48 -1.27 4.97
N TYR A 25 -25.45 -2.61 5.02
CA TYR A 25 -26.21 -3.41 6.00
C TYR A 25 -25.33 -4.19 6.98
N LYS A 26 -24.08 -4.47 6.63
CA LYS A 26 -23.08 -5.19 7.45
C LYS A 26 -21.70 -4.51 7.37
N PRO A 27 -21.58 -3.20 7.66
CA PRO A 27 -20.31 -2.49 7.51
C PRO A 27 -19.19 -3.05 8.41
N ASP A 28 -19.54 -3.65 9.54
CA ASP A 28 -18.60 -4.21 10.54
C ASP A 28 -17.90 -5.50 10.04
N GLU A 29 -18.41 -6.12 8.97
CA GLU A 29 -17.79 -7.28 8.32
C GLU A 29 -16.66 -6.87 7.35
N ALA A 30 -16.41 -5.58 7.19
CA ALA A 30 -15.30 -5.09 6.37
C ALA A 30 -13.98 -5.27 7.13
N THR A 31 -13.02 -5.97 6.52
CA THR A 31 -11.65 -6.04 7.02
C THR A 31 -11.06 -4.62 7.07
N VAL A 32 -10.51 -4.26 8.23
CA VAL A 32 -9.84 -2.98 8.45
C VAL A 32 -8.42 -3.10 7.91
N ASP A 33 -8.11 -2.29 6.89
CA ASP A 33 -6.74 -2.16 6.40
C ASP A 33 -6.05 -1.00 7.14
N ALA A 34 -5.00 -1.34 7.88
CA ALA A 34 -4.21 -0.41 8.70
C ALA A 34 -3.61 0.75 7.88
N GLY A 35 -3.47 0.61 6.56
CA GLY A 35 -3.01 1.67 5.66
C GLY A 35 -4.12 2.57 5.10
N VAL A 36 -5.40 2.39 5.46
CA VAL A 36 -6.51 3.20 4.91
C VAL A 36 -6.41 4.66 5.35
N GLU A 37 -6.12 4.91 6.63
CA GLU A 37 -6.05 6.26 7.18
C GLU A 37 -4.92 7.08 6.53
N ALA A 38 -3.71 6.53 6.47
CA ALA A 38 -2.57 7.17 5.81
C ALA A 38 -2.83 7.45 4.30
N ARG A 39 -3.53 6.54 3.61
CA ARG A 39 -3.93 6.76 2.21
C ARG A 39 -4.98 7.86 2.08
N PHE A 40 -5.88 7.99 3.04
CA PHE A 40 -6.90 9.04 3.06
C PHE A 40 -6.27 10.41 3.34
N GLU A 41 -5.37 10.51 4.33
CA GLU A 41 -4.60 11.72 4.62
C GLU A 41 -3.78 12.18 3.40
N SER A 42 -3.04 11.25 2.78
CA SER A 42 -2.32 11.52 1.53
C SER A 42 -3.24 11.97 0.41
N GLY A 43 -4.44 11.38 0.29
CA GLY A 43 -5.44 11.77 -0.69
C GLY A 43 -5.93 13.21 -0.50
N ASN A 44 -6.16 13.60 0.76
CA ASN A 44 -6.58 14.97 1.09
C ASN A 44 -5.47 15.99 0.78
N GLU A 45 -4.22 15.70 1.13
CA GLU A 45 -3.10 16.59 0.82
C GLU A 45 -2.94 16.81 -0.70
N VAL A 46 -3.07 15.74 -1.48
CA VAL A 46 -3.07 15.84 -2.95
C VAL A 46 -4.25 16.66 -3.47
N GLY A 47 -5.45 16.43 -2.92
CA GLY A 47 -6.66 17.18 -3.27
C GLY A 47 -6.50 18.68 -2.99
N ASP A 48 -6.00 19.03 -1.79
CA ASP A 48 -5.77 20.40 -1.36
C ASP A 48 -4.79 21.13 -2.29
N LEU A 49 -3.69 20.49 -2.65
CA LEU A 49 -2.73 21.05 -3.61
C LEU A 49 -3.33 21.18 -5.02
N ALA A 50 -4.12 20.19 -5.46
CA ALA A 50 -4.73 20.20 -6.79
C ALA A 50 -5.73 21.35 -6.97
N MET A 51 -6.38 21.84 -5.90
CA MET A 51 -7.27 23.00 -5.99
C MET A 51 -6.59 24.23 -6.63
N GLY A 52 -5.29 24.42 -6.37
CA GLY A 52 -4.48 25.50 -6.93
C GLY A 52 -4.03 25.30 -8.38
N LEU A 53 -4.35 24.17 -9.02
CA LEU A 53 -3.83 23.79 -10.35
C LEU A 53 -4.23 24.78 -11.45
N PHE A 54 -5.33 25.52 -11.32
CA PHE A 54 -5.82 26.44 -12.35
C PHE A 54 -5.80 27.91 -11.93
N GLY A 55 -5.00 28.25 -10.91
CA GLY A 55 -4.91 29.62 -10.37
C GLY A 55 -5.93 29.87 -9.26
N PRO A 56 -6.47 31.10 -9.11
CA PRO A 56 -7.45 31.41 -8.07
C PRO A 56 -8.69 30.52 -8.15
N PHE A 57 -9.10 29.96 -7.01
CA PHE A 57 -10.26 29.08 -6.90
C PHE A 57 -11.15 29.47 -5.71
N VAL A 58 -12.37 28.96 -5.68
CA VAL A 58 -13.26 29.01 -4.51
C VAL A 58 -13.61 27.59 -4.09
N GLU A 59 -13.23 27.22 -2.87
CA GLU A 59 -13.64 25.96 -2.24
C GLU A 59 -15.02 26.13 -1.57
N VAL A 60 -15.96 25.22 -1.85
CA VAL A 60 -17.32 25.30 -1.27
C VAL A 60 -17.53 24.44 -0.03
N THR A 61 -16.52 23.65 0.37
CA THR A 61 -16.56 22.78 1.54
C THR A 61 -17.07 23.53 2.76
N THR A 62 -18.09 22.96 3.39
CA THR A 62 -18.73 23.54 4.56
C THR A 62 -18.92 22.45 5.58
N LYS A 63 -18.48 22.68 6.81
CA LYS A 63 -18.64 21.77 7.93
C LYS A 63 -19.69 22.33 8.90
N ARG A 64 -20.42 21.43 9.54
CA ARG A 64 -21.31 21.72 10.67
C ARG A 64 -20.48 21.89 11.95
N GLU A 65 -21.15 22.29 13.03
CA GLU A 65 -20.52 22.47 14.35
C GLU A 65 -19.86 21.18 14.88
N ASP A 66 -20.37 20.01 14.49
CA ASP A 66 -19.82 18.70 14.86
C ASP A 66 -18.66 18.23 13.96
N GLY A 67 -18.23 19.06 13.01
CA GLY A 67 -17.16 18.76 12.05
C GLY A 67 -17.61 17.95 10.83
N SER A 68 -18.84 17.44 10.78
CA SER A 68 -19.38 16.73 9.62
C SER A 68 -19.68 17.67 8.45
N LEU A 69 -19.68 17.16 7.22
CA LEU A 69 -19.97 17.98 6.04
C LEU A 69 -21.44 18.43 6.01
N ASP A 70 -21.65 19.72 5.78
CA ASP A 70 -22.97 20.28 5.49
C ASP A 70 -23.24 20.27 3.98
N LEU A 71 -23.73 19.12 3.49
CA LEU A 71 -23.98 18.89 2.07
C LEU A 71 -24.93 19.93 1.47
N GLN A 72 -25.95 20.38 2.22
CA GLN A 72 -26.91 21.36 1.73
C GLN A 72 -26.27 22.74 1.58
N ALA A 73 -25.43 23.15 2.52
CA ALA A 73 -24.68 24.39 2.43
C ALA A 73 -23.68 24.36 1.26
N MET A 74 -22.97 23.24 1.06
CA MET A 74 -22.07 23.06 -0.09
C MET A 74 -22.80 23.18 -1.43
N ILE A 75 -23.99 22.55 -1.56
CA ILE A 75 -24.83 22.66 -2.76
C ILE A 75 -25.28 24.10 -3.00
N ASN A 76 -25.69 24.82 -1.95
CA ASN A 76 -26.13 26.21 -2.08
C ASN A 76 -24.97 27.13 -2.49
N LYS A 77 -23.80 27.00 -1.83
CA LYS A 77 -22.59 27.74 -2.21
C LYS A 77 -22.16 27.47 -3.65
N THR A 78 -22.24 26.21 -4.10
CA THR A 78 -21.92 25.84 -5.49
C THR A 78 -22.82 26.62 -6.46
N LYS A 79 -24.12 26.69 -6.22
CA LYS A 79 -25.06 27.48 -7.05
C LYS A 79 -24.72 28.96 -7.06
N ASP A 80 -24.39 29.52 -5.89
CA ASP A 80 -24.04 30.94 -5.76
C ASP A 80 -22.76 31.28 -6.54
N GLU A 81 -21.72 30.44 -6.43
CA GLU A 81 -20.45 30.64 -7.16
C GLU A 81 -20.62 30.47 -8.68
N MET A 82 -21.43 29.49 -9.11
CA MET A 82 -21.77 29.36 -10.53
C MET A 82 -22.52 30.59 -11.06
N ALA A 83 -23.43 31.17 -10.28
CA ALA A 83 -24.17 32.38 -10.65
C ALA A 83 -23.29 33.63 -10.69
N LYS A 84 -22.26 33.73 -9.83
CA LYS A 84 -21.23 34.78 -9.87
C LYS A 84 -20.32 34.68 -11.10
N GLY A 85 -20.29 33.51 -11.73
CA GLY A 85 -19.43 33.23 -12.87
C GLY A 85 -17.99 32.86 -12.48
N THR A 86 -17.79 32.41 -11.24
CA THR A 86 -16.50 31.91 -10.71
C THR A 86 -15.93 30.85 -11.64
N GLU A 87 -14.65 31.00 -12.03
CA GLU A 87 -14.05 30.17 -13.08
C GLU A 87 -13.66 28.76 -12.61
N VAL A 88 -13.21 28.64 -11.36
CA VAL A 88 -12.75 27.39 -10.74
C VAL A 88 -13.43 27.24 -9.38
N ILE A 89 -14.25 26.20 -9.24
CA ILE A 89 -14.98 25.88 -8.02
C ILE A 89 -14.52 24.50 -7.55
N CYS A 90 -13.90 24.43 -6.38
CA CYS A 90 -13.41 23.18 -5.79
C CYS A 90 -14.44 22.57 -4.84
N GLU A 91 -14.51 21.24 -4.80
CA GLU A 91 -15.53 20.47 -4.07
C GLU A 91 -16.98 20.81 -4.47
N ALA A 92 -17.17 21.22 -5.73
CA ALA A 92 -18.45 21.66 -6.27
C ALA A 92 -19.51 20.56 -6.14
N SER A 93 -20.58 20.86 -5.41
CA SER A 93 -21.50 19.85 -4.88
C SER A 93 -22.89 19.90 -5.52
N PHE A 94 -23.38 18.74 -5.94
CA PHE A 94 -24.64 18.57 -6.65
C PHE A 94 -25.48 17.43 -6.05
N THR A 95 -26.80 17.52 -6.21
CA THR A 95 -27.72 16.44 -5.86
C THR A 95 -28.86 16.34 -6.85
N PHE A 96 -29.23 15.11 -7.19
CA PHE A 96 -30.39 14.81 -8.01
C PHE A 96 -31.10 13.56 -7.47
N ASP A 97 -32.38 13.69 -7.09
CA ASP A 97 -33.18 12.61 -6.50
C ASP A 97 -32.45 11.85 -5.36
N ASN A 98 -31.86 12.61 -4.44
CA ASN A 98 -31.02 12.13 -3.31
C ASN A 98 -29.68 11.47 -3.71
N ASN A 99 -29.31 11.45 -4.99
CA ASN A 99 -28.00 11.02 -5.45
C ASN A 99 -27.04 12.21 -5.42
N TYR A 100 -25.97 12.10 -4.63
CA TYR A 100 -25.06 13.19 -4.33
C TYR A 100 -23.68 12.96 -4.97
N CYS A 101 -23.07 14.04 -5.47
CA CYS A 101 -21.64 14.06 -5.74
C CYS A 101 -21.03 15.43 -5.41
N ALA A 102 -19.80 15.41 -4.91
CA ALA A 102 -18.89 16.55 -4.97
C ALA A 102 -17.92 16.31 -6.13
N VAL A 103 -17.65 17.33 -6.92
CA VAL A 103 -16.63 17.32 -7.98
C VAL A 103 -15.40 18.02 -7.41
N ASP A 104 -14.25 17.33 -7.41
CA ASP A 104 -13.04 17.82 -6.76
C ASP A 104 -12.64 19.20 -7.32
N ILE A 105 -12.61 19.35 -8.66
CA ILE A 105 -12.45 20.65 -9.33
C ILE A 105 -13.43 20.76 -10.50
N LEU A 106 -14.34 21.73 -10.43
CA LEU A 106 -15.24 22.11 -11.52
C LEU A 106 -14.77 23.42 -12.14
N ARG A 107 -14.36 23.36 -13.40
CA ARG A 107 -13.79 24.52 -14.12
C ARG A 107 -14.63 24.91 -15.32
N LYS A 108 -14.83 26.21 -15.51
CA LYS A 108 -15.57 26.74 -16.65
C LYS A 108 -14.83 26.44 -17.96
N SER A 109 -15.55 25.99 -18.97
CA SER A 109 -15.04 25.64 -20.30
C SER A 109 -15.87 26.33 -21.39
N PRO A 110 -15.38 26.42 -22.65
CA PRO A 110 -16.18 26.94 -23.75
C PRO A 110 -17.49 26.15 -23.91
N GLY A 111 -18.62 26.81 -23.63
CA GLY A 111 -19.95 26.21 -23.76
C GLY A 111 -20.46 25.45 -22.53
N GLY A 112 -19.70 25.35 -21.44
CA GLY A 112 -20.16 24.67 -20.22
C GLY A 112 -19.11 24.58 -19.12
N TRP A 113 -18.98 23.38 -18.56
CA TRP A 113 -18.06 23.06 -17.46
C TRP A 113 -17.26 21.79 -17.75
N ALA A 114 -16.07 21.73 -17.20
CA ALA A 114 -15.20 20.58 -17.21
C ALA A 114 -15.02 20.02 -15.79
N ILE A 115 -15.10 18.70 -15.67
CA ILE A 115 -14.86 17.96 -14.43
C ILE A 115 -13.39 17.55 -14.39
N TYR A 116 -12.72 17.77 -13.27
CA TYR A 116 -11.37 17.28 -12.99
C TYR A 116 -11.42 16.49 -11.68
N GLU A 117 -11.38 15.16 -11.79
CA GLU A 117 -11.32 14.26 -10.64
C GLU A 117 -9.85 14.05 -10.25
N VAL A 118 -9.53 14.26 -8.97
CA VAL A 118 -8.17 14.21 -8.45
C VAL A 118 -7.92 12.86 -7.79
N LYS A 119 -6.82 12.19 -8.13
CA LYS A 119 -6.40 10.95 -7.47
C LYS A 119 -4.93 11.03 -7.09
N SER A 120 -4.58 10.46 -5.93
CA SER A 120 -3.19 10.41 -5.45
C SER A 120 -2.29 9.48 -6.27
N SER A 121 -2.83 8.67 -7.18
CA SER A 121 -2.02 7.84 -8.09
C SER A 121 -1.03 8.68 -8.92
N SER A 122 0.12 8.10 -9.25
CA SER A 122 1.18 8.76 -10.03
C SER A 122 1.31 8.26 -11.48
N PHE A 123 1.85 9.11 -12.36
CA PHE A 123 2.03 8.94 -13.82
C PHE A 123 3.44 9.43 -14.23
N PRO A 124 4.24 8.74 -15.08
CA PRO A 124 3.79 8.09 -16.30
C PRO A 124 3.95 6.57 -16.25
N GLU A 125 2.83 5.88 -16.13
CA GLU A 125 2.76 4.41 -16.20
C GLU A 125 1.71 3.93 -17.22
N PHE A 126 1.36 4.77 -18.21
CA PHE A 126 0.20 4.54 -19.09
C PHE A 126 0.51 4.54 -20.59
N GLU A 127 1.75 4.78 -21.03
CA GLU A 127 2.11 4.40 -22.40
C GLU A 127 1.93 2.89 -22.56
N GLY A 128 0.88 2.49 -23.28
CA GLY A 128 0.47 1.10 -23.45
C GLY A 128 -0.36 0.49 -22.30
N GLN A 129 -0.87 1.28 -21.34
CA GLN A 129 -1.70 0.78 -20.22
C GLN A 129 -3.02 1.52 -20.02
N GLU A 130 -3.67 1.95 -21.12
CA GLU A 130 -4.98 2.62 -21.13
C GLU A 130 -6.05 1.88 -20.29
N ALA A 131 -5.99 0.55 -20.24
CA ALA A 131 -6.85 -0.29 -19.40
C ALA A 131 -6.79 0.05 -17.89
N LYS A 132 -5.67 0.59 -17.40
CA LYS A 132 -5.55 1.05 -16.00
C LYS A 132 -6.40 2.30 -15.71
N LEU A 133 -6.79 3.08 -16.72
CA LEU A 133 -7.64 4.27 -16.59
C LEU A 133 -9.13 3.91 -16.45
N GLU A 134 -9.54 2.76 -17.01
CA GLU A 134 -10.94 2.33 -17.06
C GLU A 134 -11.61 2.30 -15.68
N LYS A 135 -10.84 1.96 -14.62
CA LYS A 135 -11.35 1.91 -13.24
C LYS A 135 -11.82 3.27 -12.70
N TYR A 136 -11.37 4.39 -13.28
CA TYR A 136 -11.79 5.74 -12.88
C TYR A 136 -13.03 6.21 -13.65
N ALA A 137 -13.34 5.62 -14.80
CA ALA A 137 -14.47 6.05 -15.63
C ALA A 137 -15.83 5.96 -14.92
N PRO A 138 -16.17 4.90 -14.13
CA PRO A 138 -17.43 4.85 -13.40
C PRO A 138 -17.63 6.01 -12.42
N ASP A 139 -16.56 6.44 -11.75
CA ASP A 139 -16.59 7.56 -10.81
C ASP A 139 -16.95 8.87 -11.54
N ILE A 140 -16.16 9.22 -12.56
CA ILE A 140 -16.32 10.46 -13.32
C ILE A 140 -17.63 10.47 -14.12
N ALA A 141 -18.03 9.33 -14.69
CA ALA A 141 -19.30 9.19 -15.42
C ALA A 141 -20.51 9.39 -14.51
N TYR A 142 -20.47 8.89 -13.27
CA TYR A 142 -21.52 9.13 -12.28
C TYR A 142 -21.62 10.62 -11.93
N GLN A 143 -20.50 11.31 -11.72
CA GLN A 143 -20.48 12.75 -11.49
C GLN A 143 -21.10 13.51 -12.66
N LYS A 144 -20.62 13.25 -13.88
CA LYS A 144 -21.17 13.84 -15.11
C LYS A 144 -22.68 13.62 -15.20
N TRP A 145 -23.17 12.42 -14.85
CA TRP A 145 -24.59 12.10 -14.87
C TRP A 145 -25.38 12.94 -13.88
N VAL A 146 -24.96 13.03 -12.61
CA VAL A 146 -25.64 13.88 -11.60
C VAL A 146 -25.68 15.34 -12.06
N LEU A 147 -24.55 15.90 -12.52
CA LEU A 147 -24.49 17.27 -13.02
C LEU A 147 -25.43 17.50 -14.21
N THR A 148 -25.47 16.56 -15.16
CA THR A 148 -26.37 16.63 -16.32
C THR A 148 -27.84 16.60 -15.90
N GLN A 149 -28.19 15.77 -14.91
CA GLN A 149 -29.55 15.75 -14.35
C GLN A 149 -29.92 17.06 -13.63
N CYS A 150 -28.92 17.78 -13.10
CA CYS A 150 -29.09 19.13 -12.56
C CYS A 150 -29.15 20.23 -13.64
N GLY A 151 -29.09 19.88 -14.93
CA GLY A 151 -29.12 20.83 -16.05
C GLY A 151 -27.77 21.50 -16.35
N ILE A 152 -26.67 20.98 -15.80
CA ILE A 152 -25.32 21.49 -16.06
C ILE A 152 -24.78 20.85 -17.34
N ASN A 153 -24.33 21.68 -18.28
CA ASN A 153 -23.66 21.20 -19.48
C ASN A 153 -22.19 20.88 -19.19
N VAL A 154 -21.86 19.60 -19.07
CA VAL A 154 -20.49 19.12 -18.88
C VAL A 154 -19.87 18.81 -20.25
N THR A 155 -18.87 19.59 -20.66
CA THR A 155 -18.25 19.49 -21.99
C THR A 155 -17.06 18.55 -22.02
N ASP A 156 -16.31 18.49 -20.92
CA ASP A 156 -15.03 17.78 -20.83
C ASP A 156 -14.87 17.11 -19.46
N THR A 157 -14.10 16.03 -19.43
CA THR A 157 -13.88 15.23 -18.22
C THR A 157 -12.44 14.79 -18.17
N TYR A 158 -11.77 15.06 -17.05
CA TYR A 158 -10.36 14.83 -16.85
C TYR A 158 -10.09 14.08 -15.55
N LEU A 159 -9.01 13.30 -15.57
CA LEU A 159 -8.37 12.75 -14.38
C LEU A 159 -7.10 13.57 -14.09
N VAL A 160 -6.95 14.04 -12.87
CA VAL A 160 -5.76 14.71 -12.36
C VAL A 160 -5.01 13.74 -11.45
N CYS A 161 -3.73 13.54 -11.72
CA CYS A 161 -2.88 12.62 -10.98
C CYS A 161 -1.48 13.20 -10.78
N LEU A 162 -0.70 12.63 -9.87
CA LEU A 162 0.68 13.07 -9.65
C LEU A 162 1.57 12.68 -10.82
N ASN A 163 2.57 13.51 -11.11
CA ASN A 163 3.63 13.23 -12.06
C ASN A 163 4.79 12.54 -11.32
N SER A 164 4.97 11.23 -11.45
CA SER A 164 6.12 10.50 -10.88
C SER A 164 7.46 10.91 -11.47
N ASP A 165 7.50 11.64 -12.59
CA ASP A 165 8.72 12.24 -13.11
C ASP A 165 9.01 13.64 -12.59
N TYR A 166 8.07 14.25 -11.87
CA TYR A 166 8.31 15.52 -11.21
C TYR A 166 9.41 15.39 -10.16
N VAL A 167 10.43 16.24 -10.26
CA VAL A 167 11.50 16.36 -9.27
C VAL A 167 11.38 17.72 -8.61
N ARG A 168 11.22 17.73 -7.29
CA ARG A 168 11.12 18.99 -6.52
C ARG A 168 12.41 19.80 -6.60
N GLN A 169 12.25 21.10 -6.80
CA GLN A 169 13.32 22.11 -6.76
C GLN A 169 12.74 23.40 -6.14
N GLY A 170 12.95 23.59 -4.84
CA GLY A 170 12.35 24.69 -4.07
C GLY A 170 10.85 24.50 -3.83
N GLU A 171 10.08 25.56 -4.12
CA GLU A 171 8.62 25.56 -4.03
C GLU A 171 7.98 24.59 -5.03
N LEU A 172 6.80 24.04 -4.68
CA LEU A 172 6.09 23.10 -5.56
C LEU A 172 5.56 23.81 -6.81
N ASP A 173 5.97 23.33 -7.98
CA ASP A 173 5.40 23.73 -9.27
C ASP A 173 4.19 22.83 -9.58
N LEU A 174 2.99 23.28 -9.22
CA LEU A 174 1.75 22.51 -9.38
C LEU A 174 1.48 22.12 -10.84
N GLN A 175 1.91 22.94 -11.81
CA GLN A 175 1.75 22.63 -13.24
C GLN A 175 2.61 21.44 -13.69
N LYS A 176 3.72 21.19 -13.00
CA LYS A 176 4.60 20.04 -13.27
C LYS A 176 4.35 18.87 -12.35
N LEU A 177 3.89 19.13 -11.13
CA LEU A 177 3.55 18.11 -10.13
C LEU A 177 2.35 17.29 -10.56
N PHE A 178 1.38 17.89 -11.26
CA PHE A 178 0.19 17.21 -11.72
C PHE A 178 0.20 16.92 -13.22
N VAL A 179 -0.37 15.79 -13.60
CA VAL A 179 -0.72 15.44 -14.98
C VAL A 179 -2.24 15.49 -15.10
N VAL A 180 -2.73 16.13 -16.16
CA VAL A 180 -4.15 16.19 -16.52
C VAL A 180 -4.38 15.26 -17.73
N ILE A 181 -5.24 14.26 -17.57
CA ILE A 181 -5.50 13.22 -18.56
C ILE A 181 -6.93 13.37 -19.05
N ASP A 182 -7.11 13.41 -20.37
CA ASP A 182 -8.43 13.40 -20.99
C ASP A 182 -9.10 12.03 -20.79
N MET A 183 -10.29 12.04 -20.17
CA MET A 183 -11.09 10.85 -19.89
C MET A 183 -12.35 10.77 -20.75
N LYS A 184 -12.52 11.66 -21.73
CA LYS A 184 -13.77 11.85 -22.47
C LYS A 184 -14.31 10.56 -23.07
N GLU A 185 -13.51 9.82 -23.85
CA GLU A 185 -13.98 8.60 -24.51
C GLU A 185 -14.38 7.50 -23.50
N LEU A 186 -13.54 7.26 -22.50
CA LEU A 186 -13.80 6.29 -21.44
C LEU A 186 -15.08 6.65 -20.66
N VAL A 187 -15.24 7.93 -20.34
CA VAL A 187 -16.41 8.44 -19.61
C VAL A 187 -17.66 8.39 -20.47
N GLU A 188 -17.63 8.72 -21.76
CA GLU A 188 -18.82 8.59 -22.63
C GLU A 188 -19.28 7.13 -22.74
N ASN A 189 -18.35 6.20 -22.91
CA ASN A 189 -18.65 4.77 -22.97
C ASN A 189 -19.29 4.26 -21.67
N GLU A 190 -18.82 4.73 -20.52
CA GLU A 190 -19.39 4.35 -19.22
C GLU A 190 -20.71 5.09 -18.92
N TYR A 191 -20.84 6.35 -19.35
CA TYR A 191 -22.01 7.19 -19.15
C TYR A 191 -23.30 6.55 -19.68
N LEU A 192 -23.22 5.84 -20.82
CA LEU A 192 -24.35 5.10 -21.40
C LEU A 192 -24.94 4.06 -20.44
N LYS A 193 -24.13 3.54 -19.51
CA LYS A 193 -24.53 2.51 -18.53
C LYS A 193 -25.07 3.14 -17.25
N VAL A 194 -24.68 4.37 -16.92
CA VAL A 194 -24.96 5.00 -15.61
C VAL A 194 -26.43 4.99 -15.23
N PRO A 195 -27.41 5.39 -16.07
CA PRO A 195 -28.82 5.42 -15.65
C PRO A 195 -29.36 4.04 -15.25
N ALA A 196 -29.01 3.01 -16.02
CA ALA A 196 -29.41 1.64 -15.72
C ALA A 196 -28.73 1.11 -14.45
N GLN A 197 -27.44 1.41 -14.26
CA GLN A 197 -26.70 1.01 -13.07
C GLN A 197 -27.20 1.73 -11.80
N VAL A 198 -27.48 3.03 -11.87
CA VAL A 198 -28.07 3.80 -10.76
C VAL A 198 -29.41 3.19 -10.35
N SER A 199 -30.28 2.87 -11.31
CA SER A 199 -31.56 2.22 -11.02
C SER A 199 -31.37 0.88 -10.29
N LYS A 200 -30.43 0.03 -10.74
CA LYS A 200 -30.12 -1.25 -10.07
C LYS A 200 -29.50 -1.04 -8.69
N ALA A 201 -28.56 -0.13 -8.54
CA ALA A 201 -27.90 0.18 -7.27
C ALA A 201 -28.89 0.71 -6.23
N LEU A 202 -29.84 1.56 -6.63
CA LEU A 202 -30.91 2.02 -5.74
C LEU A 202 -31.85 0.89 -5.31
N LYS A 203 -32.08 -0.12 -6.14
CA LYS A 203 -32.81 -1.34 -5.73
C LYS A 203 -32.03 -2.12 -4.68
N VAL A 204 -30.72 -2.30 -4.88
CA VAL A 204 -29.83 -2.94 -3.90
C VAL A 204 -29.84 -2.20 -2.56
N LEU A 205 -29.76 -0.87 -2.56
CA LEU A 205 -29.81 -0.07 -1.34
C LEU A 205 -31.13 -0.17 -0.58
N ARG A 206 -32.22 -0.55 -1.25
CA ARG A 206 -33.57 -0.69 -0.67
C ARG A 206 -33.90 -2.13 -0.31
N SER A 207 -33.09 -3.10 -0.75
CA SER A 207 -33.28 -4.52 -0.46
C SER A 207 -32.73 -4.86 0.91
N GLU A 208 -33.56 -5.39 1.80
CA GLU A 208 -33.10 -5.97 3.07
C GLU A 208 -32.55 -7.39 2.89
N ASP A 209 -32.88 -8.04 1.78
CA ASP A 209 -32.34 -9.35 1.44
C ASP A 209 -30.91 -9.20 0.90
N GLU A 210 -30.00 -10.01 1.44
CA GLU A 210 -28.63 -10.12 0.98
C GLU A 210 -28.57 -10.72 -0.43
N LEU A 211 -27.70 -10.17 -1.27
CA LEU A 211 -27.49 -10.70 -2.61
C LEU A 211 -26.64 -11.98 -2.55
N ASP A 212 -27.14 -13.03 -3.20
CA ASP A 212 -26.39 -14.27 -3.42
C ASP A 212 -25.50 -14.13 -4.67
N ILE A 213 -24.27 -13.69 -4.43
CA ILE A 213 -23.21 -13.55 -5.44
C ILE A 213 -21.99 -14.33 -4.93
N ASP A 214 -21.55 -15.31 -5.72
CA ASP A 214 -20.37 -16.15 -5.44
C ASP A 214 -19.05 -15.37 -5.60
N LEU A 215 -17.95 -15.93 -5.09
CA LEU A 215 -16.60 -15.42 -5.27
C LEU A 215 -16.26 -15.35 -6.77
N SER A 216 -15.60 -14.28 -7.17
CA SER A 216 -15.19 -14.06 -8.56
C SER A 216 -13.99 -13.11 -8.62
N GLU A 217 -13.45 -12.85 -9.81
CA GLU A 217 -12.33 -11.93 -9.96
C GLU A 217 -12.62 -10.51 -9.43
N HIS A 218 -13.90 -10.12 -9.31
CA HIS A 218 -14.32 -8.86 -8.70
C HIS A 218 -13.96 -8.75 -7.22
N CYS A 219 -13.61 -9.86 -6.56
CA CYS A 219 -13.07 -9.84 -5.20
C CYS A 219 -11.68 -9.15 -5.14
N MET A 220 -10.94 -9.11 -6.25
CA MET A 220 -9.59 -8.52 -6.32
C MET A 220 -9.46 -7.43 -7.38
N LYS A 221 -10.47 -7.23 -8.24
CA LYS A 221 -10.45 -6.24 -9.34
C LYS A 221 -11.66 -5.31 -9.29
N PRO A 222 -11.49 -4.00 -9.56
CA PRO A 222 -10.22 -3.29 -9.75
C PRO A 222 -9.43 -3.06 -8.45
N TYR A 223 -10.07 -3.28 -7.30
CA TYR A 223 -9.48 -3.16 -5.96
C TYR A 223 -9.76 -4.42 -5.13
N GLY A 224 -8.91 -4.69 -4.13
CA GLY A 224 -9.19 -5.75 -3.14
C GLY A 224 -10.49 -5.46 -2.38
N CYS A 225 -11.40 -6.44 -2.34
CA CYS A 225 -12.68 -6.32 -1.65
C CYS A 225 -12.49 -6.49 -0.14
N ALA A 226 -12.84 -5.47 0.65
CA ALA A 226 -12.79 -5.52 2.11
C ALA A 226 -13.74 -6.56 2.74
N PHE A 227 -14.64 -7.18 1.96
CA PHE A 227 -15.59 -8.19 2.45
C PHE A 227 -15.28 -9.60 1.94
N LEU A 228 -14.07 -9.84 1.41
CA LEU A 228 -13.70 -11.15 0.88
C LEU A 228 -13.85 -12.25 1.94
N ASP A 229 -13.40 -12.00 3.17
CA ASP A 229 -13.46 -13.00 4.24
C ASP A 229 -14.91 -13.31 4.64
N TYR A 230 -15.75 -12.29 4.76
CA TYR A 230 -17.19 -12.48 4.93
C TYR A 230 -17.80 -13.36 3.82
N CYS A 231 -17.50 -13.06 2.55
CA CYS A 231 -18.03 -13.82 1.43
C CYS A 231 -17.52 -15.26 1.40
N LYS A 232 -16.25 -15.51 1.73
CA LYS A 232 -15.68 -16.86 1.88
C LYS A 232 -16.48 -17.68 2.89
N ARG A 233 -16.73 -17.13 4.08
CA ARG A 233 -17.53 -17.78 5.13
C ARG A 233 -18.95 -18.09 4.67
N GLN A 234 -19.62 -17.13 4.02
CA GLN A 234 -20.98 -17.33 3.52
C GLN A 234 -21.08 -18.45 2.47
N HIS A 235 -20.01 -18.65 1.69
CA HIS A 235 -19.97 -19.69 0.66
C HIS A 235 -19.27 -20.98 1.12
N GLY A 236 -19.12 -21.18 2.43
CA GLY A 236 -18.66 -22.43 3.01
C GLY A 236 -17.17 -22.73 2.80
N VAL A 237 -16.35 -21.70 2.53
CA VAL A 237 -14.90 -21.84 2.66
C VAL A 237 -14.59 -21.95 4.16
N PRO A 238 -13.92 -23.02 4.61
CA PRO A 238 -13.65 -23.23 6.02
C PRO A 238 -12.60 -22.24 6.52
N ASP A 239 -12.77 -21.79 7.77
CA ASP A 239 -11.84 -20.88 8.46
C ASP A 239 -10.91 -21.62 9.42
N ASP A 240 -11.20 -22.90 9.72
CA ASP A 240 -10.52 -23.74 10.70
C ASP A 240 -9.48 -24.69 10.08
N GLU A 241 -9.36 -24.70 8.73
CA GLU A 241 -8.34 -25.47 8.02
C GLU A 241 -7.76 -24.70 6.82
N PRO A 242 -6.51 -24.99 6.41
CA PRO A 242 -5.88 -24.36 5.25
C PRO A 242 -6.57 -24.68 3.93
N THR A 243 -6.77 -23.65 3.12
CA THR A 243 -7.51 -23.69 1.86
C THR A 243 -6.65 -23.25 0.68
N VAL A 244 -7.18 -23.42 -0.54
CA VAL A 244 -6.54 -22.91 -1.76
C VAL A 244 -6.23 -21.41 -1.70
N PHE A 245 -6.96 -20.64 -0.88
CA PHE A 245 -6.70 -19.22 -0.71
C PHE A 245 -5.41 -18.93 0.08
N ASP A 246 -4.85 -19.93 0.77
CA ASP A 246 -3.64 -19.86 1.58
C ASP A 246 -2.39 -20.39 0.84
N LEU A 247 -2.56 -20.92 -0.37
CA LEU A 247 -1.43 -21.42 -1.17
C LEU A 247 -0.44 -20.29 -1.55
N TYR A 248 0.83 -20.59 -1.32
CA TYR A 248 1.96 -19.72 -1.63
C TYR A 248 1.95 -19.30 -3.10
N ARG A 249 1.91 -17.98 -3.32
CA ARG A 249 2.05 -17.33 -4.63
C ARG A 249 1.17 -17.89 -5.77
N MET A 250 0.01 -18.47 -5.44
CA MET A 250 -0.99 -18.80 -6.45
C MET A 250 -1.82 -17.56 -6.80
N ASN A 251 -1.94 -17.23 -8.09
CA ASN A 251 -2.76 -16.11 -8.54
C ASN A 251 -4.25 -16.34 -8.21
N PHE A 252 -5.01 -15.27 -8.01
CA PHE A 252 -6.39 -15.37 -7.52
C PHE A 252 -7.34 -16.06 -8.50
N ALA A 253 -7.14 -15.91 -9.81
CA ALA A 253 -7.96 -16.59 -10.82
C ALA A 253 -7.82 -18.12 -10.72
N LYS A 254 -6.59 -18.63 -10.59
CA LYS A 254 -6.33 -20.07 -10.38
C LYS A 254 -6.90 -20.55 -9.05
N LYS A 255 -6.86 -19.72 -7.99
CA LYS A 255 -7.52 -20.03 -6.70
C LYS A 255 -9.03 -20.22 -6.90
N LEU A 256 -9.69 -19.34 -7.67
CA LEU A 256 -11.11 -19.46 -8.03
C LEU A 256 -11.40 -20.72 -8.86
N GLU A 257 -10.54 -21.09 -9.81
CA GLU A 257 -10.71 -22.33 -10.61
C GLU A 257 -10.72 -23.59 -9.74
N HIS A 258 -9.88 -23.65 -8.71
CA HIS A 258 -9.90 -24.73 -7.73
C HIS A 258 -11.15 -24.67 -6.84
N TYR A 259 -11.48 -23.49 -6.33
CA TYR A 259 -12.67 -23.25 -5.50
C TYR A 259 -13.96 -23.66 -6.22
N HIS A 260 -14.21 -23.19 -7.45
CA HIS A 260 -15.41 -23.55 -8.22
C HIS A 260 -15.45 -25.02 -8.65
N ALA A 261 -14.30 -25.69 -8.69
CA ALA A 261 -14.22 -27.14 -8.90
C ALA A 261 -14.40 -27.96 -7.60
N GLY A 262 -14.71 -27.31 -6.48
CA GLY A 262 -14.86 -27.95 -5.16
C GLY A 262 -13.53 -28.38 -4.52
N ARG A 263 -12.38 -27.98 -5.07
CA ARG A 263 -11.04 -28.29 -4.56
C ARG A 263 -10.59 -27.19 -3.60
N ILE A 264 -11.26 -27.11 -2.44
CA ILE A 264 -11.09 -25.99 -1.50
C ILE A 264 -9.95 -26.23 -0.53
N THR A 265 -9.89 -27.40 0.10
CA THR A 265 -8.94 -27.71 1.20
C THR A 265 -7.61 -28.26 0.67
N PHE A 266 -6.57 -28.20 1.49
CA PHE A 266 -5.28 -28.81 1.14
C PHE A 266 -5.36 -30.31 0.82
N GLU A 267 -6.27 -31.05 1.45
CA GLU A 267 -6.49 -32.47 1.17
C GLU A 267 -6.91 -32.70 -0.30
N TYR A 268 -7.82 -31.87 -0.83
CA TYR A 268 -8.19 -31.93 -2.24
C TYR A 268 -7.05 -31.49 -3.17
N LEU A 269 -6.25 -30.51 -2.73
CA LEU A 269 -5.15 -29.96 -3.52
C LEU A 269 -3.95 -30.89 -3.61
N ARG A 270 -3.78 -31.83 -2.67
CA ARG A 270 -2.68 -32.80 -2.61
C ARG A 270 -2.45 -33.59 -3.91
N SER A 271 -3.53 -33.84 -4.65
CA SER A 271 -3.55 -34.62 -5.90
C SER A 271 -3.47 -33.76 -7.17
N GLN A 272 -3.30 -32.44 -7.03
CA GLN A 272 -3.38 -31.49 -8.13
C GLN A 272 -1.98 -31.07 -8.60
N GLU A 273 -1.90 -30.53 -9.81
CA GLU A 273 -0.64 -29.98 -10.33
C GLU A 273 -0.30 -28.65 -9.64
N LEU A 274 0.61 -28.76 -8.67
CA LEU A 274 1.17 -27.66 -7.90
C LEU A 274 2.67 -27.50 -8.20
N SER A 275 3.22 -26.31 -7.96
CA SER A 275 4.68 -26.16 -7.94
C SER A 275 5.29 -26.92 -6.76
N ASP A 276 6.58 -27.28 -6.85
CA ASP A 276 7.27 -28.02 -5.77
C ASP A 276 7.09 -27.37 -4.39
N LYS A 277 7.12 -26.03 -4.33
CA LYS A 277 6.94 -25.26 -3.09
C LYS A 277 5.51 -25.32 -2.55
N GLN A 278 4.52 -25.29 -3.43
CA GLN A 278 3.11 -25.43 -3.06
C GLN A 278 2.80 -26.86 -2.62
N GLN A 279 3.38 -27.86 -3.30
CA GLN A 279 3.27 -29.25 -2.88
C GLN A 279 3.93 -29.47 -1.52
N MET A 280 5.14 -28.93 -1.31
CA MET A 280 5.82 -28.94 -0.01
C MET A 280 4.95 -28.30 1.08
N GLN A 281 4.37 -27.13 0.81
CA GLN A 281 3.45 -26.46 1.73
C GLN A 281 2.26 -27.37 2.09
N VAL A 282 1.60 -27.98 1.10
CA VAL A 282 0.46 -28.88 1.31
C VAL A 282 0.87 -30.10 2.15
N GLU A 283 1.93 -30.80 1.75
CA GLU A 283 2.38 -32.03 2.43
C GLU A 283 2.81 -31.76 3.87
N CYS A 284 3.63 -30.73 4.10
CA CYS A 284 4.10 -30.39 5.44
C CYS A 284 2.94 -29.99 6.35
N THR A 285 2.00 -29.21 5.84
CA THR A 285 0.84 -28.76 6.62
C THR A 285 -0.12 -29.91 6.94
N LEU A 286 -0.42 -30.81 6.00
CA LEU A 286 -1.30 -31.96 6.25
C LEU A 286 -0.67 -32.96 7.22
N ASN A 287 0.64 -33.19 7.12
CA ASN A 287 1.34 -34.17 7.95
C ASN A 287 1.89 -33.59 9.26
N GLN A 288 1.79 -32.26 9.46
CA GLN A 288 2.39 -31.53 10.60
C GLN A 288 3.89 -31.80 10.74
N THR A 289 4.61 -31.80 9.61
CA THR A 289 6.05 -32.04 9.54
C THR A 289 6.79 -30.83 9.00
N GLU A 290 8.03 -30.64 9.43
CA GLU A 290 8.95 -29.71 8.78
C GLU A 290 9.65 -30.34 7.57
N HIS A 291 10.08 -29.49 6.64
CA HIS A 291 10.93 -29.86 5.52
C HIS A 291 12.27 -29.15 5.66
N ILE A 292 13.37 -29.93 5.64
CA ILE A 292 14.74 -29.41 5.74
C ILE A 292 15.61 -30.10 4.69
N ASP A 293 16.05 -29.34 3.70
CA ASP A 293 17.16 -29.67 2.80
C ASP A 293 18.48 -29.18 3.41
N ARG A 294 19.14 -30.08 4.14
CA ARG A 294 20.40 -29.77 4.83
C ARG A 294 21.55 -29.45 3.88
N GLU A 295 21.58 -30.04 2.69
CA GLU A 295 22.63 -29.75 1.71
C GLU A 295 22.44 -28.35 1.13
N GLY A 296 21.22 -27.99 0.72
CA GLY A 296 20.90 -26.66 0.23
C GLY A 296 21.19 -25.55 1.25
N ILE A 297 20.84 -25.77 2.53
CA ILE A 297 21.19 -24.81 3.60
C ILE A 297 22.71 -24.72 3.78
N ARG A 298 23.44 -25.85 3.75
CA ARG A 298 24.89 -25.86 3.90
C ARG A 298 25.59 -25.13 2.74
N GLU A 299 25.12 -25.31 1.51
CA GLU A 299 25.60 -24.58 0.34
C GLU A 299 25.40 -23.07 0.50
N PHE A 300 24.23 -22.64 0.95
CA PHE A 300 23.97 -21.23 1.27
C PHE A 300 24.94 -20.69 2.33
N LEU A 301 25.09 -21.40 3.46
CA LEU A 301 25.95 -20.98 4.57
C LEU A 301 27.43 -20.91 4.18
N ASN A 302 27.89 -21.79 3.29
CA ASN A 302 29.28 -21.80 2.78
C ASN A 302 29.64 -20.56 1.94
N ASN A 303 28.63 -19.83 1.44
CA ASN A 303 28.85 -18.58 0.72
C ASN A 303 29.07 -17.38 1.65
N LEU A 304 28.90 -17.56 2.96
CA LEU A 304 29.03 -16.52 3.97
C LEU A 304 30.45 -16.47 4.54
N SER A 305 30.92 -15.27 4.90
CA SER A 305 32.24 -15.08 5.50
C SER A 305 32.22 -14.06 6.62
N TYR A 306 33.14 -14.20 7.59
CA TYR A 306 33.31 -13.22 8.65
C TYR A 306 34.25 -12.08 8.19
N PRO A 307 34.09 -10.83 8.69
CA PRO A 307 33.00 -10.40 9.57
C PRO A 307 31.66 -10.36 8.84
N LEU A 308 30.61 -10.80 9.53
CA LEU A 308 29.25 -10.88 9.01
C LEU A 308 28.43 -9.71 9.54
N TYR A 309 27.80 -8.96 8.65
CA TYR A 309 26.97 -7.80 8.95
C TYR A 309 25.51 -8.11 8.64
N PHE A 310 24.57 -7.76 9.50
CA PHE A 310 23.13 -7.90 9.26
C PHE A 310 22.56 -6.50 9.13
N LEU A 311 22.01 -6.14 7.98
CA LEU A 311 21.58 -4.79 7.63
C LEU A 311 20.09 -4.74 7.35
N ASP A 312 19.44 -3.74 7.93
CA ASP A 312 18.04 -3.39 7.67
C ASP A 312 17.89 -1.86 7.57
N PHE A 313 16.98 -1.39 6.71
CA PHE A 313 16.69 0.04 6.53
C PHE A 313 15.22 0.35 6.82
N GLU A 314 14.98 1.47 7.48
CA GLU A 314 13.66 2.10 7.49
C GLU A 314 13.61 3.29 6.52
N THR A 315 12.46 3.39 5.85
CA THR A 315 12.21 4.41 4.82
C THR A 315 10.90 5.13 5.07
N LEU A 316 10.89 6.40 4.66
CA LEU A 316 9.66 7.15 4.49
C LEU A 316 9.32 7.21 3.00
N GLN A 317 8.02 7.21 2.69
CA GLN A 317 7.52 7.36 1.33
C GLN A 317 6.36 8.35 1.35
N GLN A 318 6.59 9.53 0.79
CA GLN A 318 5.60 10.61 0.80
C GLN A 318 4.99 10.76 -0.58
N THR A 319 3.68 11.00 -0.58
CA THR A 319 2.92 11.24 -1.81
C THR A 319 3.42 12.52 -2.48
N ILE A 320 3.66 13.57 -1.70
CA ILE A 320 4.26 14.83 -2.14
C ILE A 320 5.76 14.84 -1.80
N PRO A 321 6.65 15.21 -2.74
CA PRO A 321 8.10 15.20 -2.49
C PRO A 321 8.50 16.20 -1.40
N LEU A 322 9.13 15.71 -0.32
CA LEU A 322 9.55 16.53 0.83
C LEU A 322 10.82 17.36 0.60
N TYR A 323 11.80 16.85 -0.16
CA TYR A 323 13.12 17.44 -0.28
C TYR A 323 13.46 17.75 -1.74
N ASP A 324 14.41 18.66 -1.93
CA ASP A 324 14.95 18.91 -3.27
C ASP A 324 15.57 17.63 -3.85
N GLY A 325 15.33 17.43 -5.14
CA GLY A 325 15.79 16.23 -5.83
C GLY A 325 14.99 14.96 -5.51
N THR A 326 13.83 15.06 -4.85
CA THR A 326 12.92 13.92 -4.68
C THR A 326 11.70 13.98 -5.61
N LYS A 327 11.11 12.80 -5.84
CA LYS A 327 9.91 12.57 -6.66
C LYS A 327 8.71 12.13 -5.79
N PRO A 328 7.45 12.30 -6.25
CA PRO A 328 6.30 11.65 -5.63
C PRO A 328 6.52 10.16 -5.42
N TYR A 329 6.14 9.65 -4.25
CA TYR A 329 6.33 8.24 -3.85
C TYR A 329 7.78 7.73 -3.86
N GLN A 330 8.78 8.62 -3.89
CA GLN A 330 10.16 8.19 -3.75
C GLN A 330 10.40 7.65 -2.32
N GLN A 331 11.05 6.49 -2.24
CA GLN A 331 11.53 5.94 -0.97
C GLN A 331 12.75 6.74 -0.49
N ILE A 332 12.74 7.10 0.79
CA ILE A 332 13.80 7.89 1.41
C ILE A 332 14.23 7.18 2.68
N THR A 333 15.46 6.65 2.68
CA THR A 333 16.07 6.04 3.87
C THR A 333 16.32 7.09 4.94
N PHE A 334 15.85 6.85 6.15
CA PHE A 334 16.09 7.73 7.30
C PHE A 334 16.77 7.03 8.48
N GLN A 335 16.78 5.69 8.49
CA GLN A 335 17.38 4.89 9.55
C GLN A 335 17.95 3.58 9.00
N TYR A 336 18.97 3.06 9.67
CA TYR A 336 19.39 1.67 9.54
C TYR A 336 19.80 1.08 10.89
N SER A 337 19.75 -0.25 10.97
CA SER A 337 20.33 -1.04 12.05
C SER A 337 21.40 -1.98 11.49
N LEU A 338 22.41 -2.28 12.32
CA LEU A 338 23.49 -3.20 12.02
C LEU A 338 23.78 -4.11 13.21
N HIS A 339 23.62 -5.41 13.04
CA HIS A 339 24.27 -6.39 13.91
C HIS A 339 25.55 -6.92 13.24
N ILE A 340 26.62 -7.10 14.01
CA ILE A 340 27.93 -7.48 13.48
C ILE A 340 28.48 -8.66 14.27
N LYS A 341 28.90 -9.70 13.54
CA LYS A 341 29.59 -10.87 14.08
C LYS A 341 31.00 -10.93 13.51
N ARG A 342 32.00 -10.57 14.33
CA ARG A 342 33.40 -10.45 13.88
C ARG A 342 34.05 -11.77 13.51
N CYS A 343 33.73 -12.83 14.24
CA CYS A 343 34.10 -14.22 13.99
C CYS A 343 33.11 -15.15 14.72
N ALA A 344 33.21 -16.46 14.52
CA ALA A 344 32.26 -17.45 15.05
C ALA A 344 32.00 -17.33 16.57
N ASP A 345 33.04 -17.07 17.36
CA ASP A 345 32.96 -17.02 18.82
C ASP A 345 32.86 -15.60 19.40
N ALA A 346 32.94 -14.55 18.56
CA ALA A 346 32.87 -13.16 19.02
C ALA A 346 31.46 -12.80 19.52
N PRO A 347 31.28 -11.91 20.51
CA PRO A 347 29.96 -11.36 20.80
C PRO A 347 29.39 -10.59 19.60
N TYR A 348 28.07 -10.41 19.57
CA TYR A 348 27.45 -9.51 18.59
C TYR A 348 27.71 -8.05 19.00
N GLU A 349 28.11 -7.25 18.04
CA GLU A 349 28.15 -5.79 18.16
C GLU A 349 26.89 -5.22 17.48
N HIS A 350 26.37 -4.11 17.99
CA HIS A 350 25.25 -3.39 17.38
C HIS A 350 25.67 -1.95 17.08
N LEU A 351 25.38 -1.49 15.86
CA LEU A 351 25.50 -0.11 15.42
C LEU A 351 24.17 0.29 14.80
N GLU A 352 23.84 1.57 14.85
CA GLU A 352 22.61 2.10 14.31
C GLU A 352 22.76 3.55 13.87
N PHE A 353 21.89 3.99 12.98
CA PHE A 353 21.74 5.39 12.62
C PHE A 353 20.26 5.71 12.53
N LEU A 354 19.83 6.78 13.19
CA LEU A 354 18.50 7.38 13.01
C LEU A 354 18.69 8.88 12.75
N ALA A 355 18.20 9.33 11.60
CA ALA A 355 18.31 10.72 11.19
C ALA A 355 17.76 11.71 12.25
N PRO A 356 18.27 12.96 12.27
CA PRO A 356 17.69 14.01 13.08
C PRO A 356 16.19 14.20 12.80
N ASN A 357 15.43 14.53 13.83
CA ASN A 357 14.00 14.83 13.75
C ASN A 357 13.73 16.34 13.58
N ASP A 358 14.61 17.07 12.89
CA ASP A 358 14.51 18.52 12.64
C ASP A 358 13.97 18.85 11.24
N GLY A 359 13.53 17.83 10.49
CA GLY A 359 13.03 17.99 9.13
C GLY A 359 14.12 18.10 8.06
N SER A 360 15.39 17.91 8.41
CA SER A 360 16.48 17.88 7.43
C SER A 360 16.45 16.63 6.55
N ASP A 361 16.97 16.75 5.32
CA ASP A 361 17.08 15.62 4.39
C ASP A 361 18.08 14.57 4.92
N PRO A 362 17.62 13.35 5.24
CA PRO A 362 18.45 12.36 5.93
C PRO A 362 19.44 11.64 5.02
N ARG A 363 19.27 11.72 3.70
CA ARG A 363 19.93 10.82 2.74
C ARG A 363 21.44 10.93 2.77
N ARG A 364 21.99 12.15 2.85
CA ARG A 364 23.43 12.39 2.79
C ARG A 364 24.13 11.88 4.05
N SER A 365 23.65 12.29 5.22
CA SER A 365 24.23 11.90 6.51
C SER A 365 24.11 10.39 6.74
N LEU A 366 23.00 9.78 6.33
CA LEU A 366 22.82 8.34 6.36
C LEU A 366 23.84 7.63 5.48
N ALA A 367 24.03 8.07 4.23
CA ALA A 367 24.97 7.45 3.31
C ALA A 367 26.42 7.53 3.79
N GLU A 368 26.82 8.69 4.35
CA GLU A 368 28.17 8.88 4.91
C GLU A 368 28.42 7.96 6.12
N GLN A 369 27.43 7.87 7.03
CA GLN A 369 27.53 7.03 8.22
C GLN A 369 27.52 5.54 7.86
N LEU A 370 26.72 5.14 6.87
CA LEU A 370 26.69 3.76 6.34
C LEU A 370 28.06 3.34 5.77
N CYS A 371 28.70 4.19 4.96
CA CYS A 371 30.04 3.93 4.44
C CYS A 371 31.10 3.87 5.55
N LYS A 372 30.93 4.63 6.62
CA LYS A 372 31.84 4.59 7.77
C LYS A 372 31.70 3.30 8.57
N ASP A 373 30.48 2.83 8.77
CA ASP A 373 30.20 1.67 9.64
C ASP A 373 30.41 0.32 8.95
N ILE A 374 30.24 0.26 7.62
CA ILE A 374 30.42 -0.96 6.82
C ILE A 374 31.71 -0.86 5.98
N PRO A 375 32.80 -1.55 6.35
CA PRO A 375 34.02 -1.58 5.56
C PRO A 375 33.80 -2.23 4.18
N MET A 376 34.69 -1.93 3.23
CA MET A 376 34.63 -2.58 1.91
C MET A 376 34.89 -4.10 2.00
N ASN A 377 34.22 -4.85 1.15
CA ASN A 377 34.39 -6.31 0.94
C ASN A 377 34.06 -7.18 2.16
N VAL A 378 33.19 -6.71 3.06
CA VAL A 378 32.64 -7.53 4.15
C VAL A 378 31.37 -8.25 3.69
N CYS A 379 31.06 -9.39 4.29
CA CYS A 379 29.83 -10.13 3.97
C CYS A 379 28.64 -9.50 4.69
N ILE A 380 27.58 -9.19 3.96
CA ILE A 380 26.36 -8.56 4.50
C ILE A 380 25.18 -9.49 4.24
N LEU A 381 24.31 -9.62 5.22
CA LEU A 381 23.01 -10.25 5.14
C LEU A 381 21.93 -9.19 5.24
N ALA A 382 20.94 -9.30 4.35
CA ALA A 382 19.66 -8.64 4.45
C ALA A 382 18.57 -9.68 4.22
N TYR A 383 17.35 -9.43 4.69
CA TYR A 383 16.21 -10.31 4.46
C TYR A 383 15.34 -9.73 3.35
N ASN A 384 15.21 -10.44 2.22
CA ASN A 384 14.63 -9.90 0.98
C ASN A 384 15.48 -8.74 0.42
N LYS A 385 16.77 -9.00 0.20
CA LYS A 385 17.84 -8.01 -0.10
C LYS A 385 17.54 -7.01 -1.22
N GLY A 386 16.58 -7.32 -2.09
CA GLY A 386 16.18 -6.46 -3.20
C GLY A 386 15.83 -5.04 -2.75
N PHE A 387 15.25 -4.90 -1.54
CA PHE A 387 14.93 -3.61 -0.97
C PHE A 387 16.20 -2.82 -0.57
N GLU A 388 17.07 -3.39 0.26
CA GLU A 388 18.31 -2.76 0.75
C GLU A 388 19.24 -2.43 -0.42
N CYS A 389 19.37 -3.36 -1.37
CA CYS A 389 20.15 -3.16 -2.59
C CYS A 389 19.58 -2.03 -3.45
N GLY A 390 18.25 -1.88 -3.49
CA GLY A 390 17.57 -0.77 -4.17
C GLY A 390 17.92 0.57 -3.53
N ARG A 391 17.78 0.67 -2.20
CA ARG A 391 18.09 1.88 -1.43
C ARG A 391 19.55 2.30 -1.58
N ILE A 392 20.49 1.37 -1.48
CA ILE A 392 21.91 1.66 -1.63
C ILE A 392 22.24 2.14 -3.06
N ARG A 393 21.61 1.54 -4.08
CA ARG A 393 21.78 1.98 -5.48
C ARG A 393 21.27 3.41 -5.69
N GLU A 394 20.12 3.74 -5.10
CA GLU A 394 19.54 5.09 -5.16
C GLU A 394 20.47 6.11 -4.49
N LEU A 395 20.98 5.81 -3.29
CA LEU A 395 21.96 6.67 -2.59
C LEU A 395 23.24 6.85 -3.41
N ALA A 396 23.75 5.79 -4.03
CA ALA A 396 24.94 5.85 -4.89
C ALA A 396 24.71 6.73 -6.14
N GLY A 397 23.50 6.71 -6.70
CA GLY A 397 23.12 7.59 -7.80
C GLY A 397 23.03 9.07 -7.38
N MET A 398 22.64 9.33 -6.14
CA MET A 398 22.53 10.68 -5.58
C MET A 398 23.88 11.27 -5.14
N TYR A 399 24.81 10.44 -4.66
CA TYR A 399 26.10 10.87 -4.10
C TYR A 399 27.28 10.19 -4.82
N PRO A 400 27.73 10.73 -5.98
CA PRO A 400 28.81 10.14 -6.76
C PRO A 400 30.13 9.96 -6.00
N ASP A 401 30.39 10.80 -5.00
CA ASP A 401 31.57 10.72 -4.14
C ASP A 401 31.57 9.52 -3.17
N LEU A 402 30.38 8.98 -2.85
CA LEU A 402 30.20 7.78 -2.02
C LEU A 402 29.89 6.52 -2.84
N ALA A 403 29.57 6.69 -4.13
CA ALA A 403 29.04 5.63 -4.99
C ALA A 403 29.91 4.37 -5.04
N VAL A 404 31.24 4.51 -5.09
CA VAL A 404 32.15 3.36 -5.13
C VAL A 404 31.99 2.46 -3.91
N HIS A 405 31.88 3.07 -2.72
CA HIS A 405 31.73 2.32 -1.47
C HIS A 405 30.31 1.76 -1.32
N LEU A 406 29.30 2.57 -1.59
CA LEU A 406 27.90 2.13 -1.54
C LEU A 406 27.66 0.94 -2.49
N LEU A 407 28.13 1.02 -3.73
CA LEU A 407 28.00 -0.10 -4.67
C LEU A 407 28.80 -1.32 -4.22
N ASN A 408 29.95 -1.15 -3.56
CA ASN A 408 30.67 -2.26 -2.97
C ASN A 408 29.85 -2.96 -1.86
N ILE A 409 29.22 -2.20 -0.95
CA ILE A 409 28.31 -2.75 0.07
C ILE A 409 27.21 -3.57 -0.61
N ARG A 410 26.53 -2.98 -1.60
CA ARG A 410 25.44 -3.64 -2.34
C ARG A 410 25.87 -4.97 -2.98
N GLU A 411 27.03 -5.03 -3.62
CA GLU A 411 27.50 -6.25 -4.30
C GLU A 411 27.84 -7.39 -3.32
N HIS A 412 28.07 -7.09 -2.04
CA HIS A 412 28.39 -8.09 -1.02
C HIS A 412 27.19 -8.50 -0.13
N ILE A 413 25.96 -8.06 -0.48
CA ILE A 413 24.74 -8.48 0.21
C ILE A 413 24.26 -9.85 -0.30
N GLN A 414 24.18 -10.81 0.63
CA GLN A 414 23.50 -12.10 0.47
C GLN A 414 22.10 -12.02 1.07
N ASP A 415 21.15 -12.76 0.49
CA ASP A 415 19.74 -12.68 0.88
C ASP A 415 19.39 -13.82 1.82
N LEU A 416 19.08 -13.50 3.08
CA LEU A 416 18.70 -14.50 4.09
C LEU A 416 17.31 -15.10 3.85
N LEU A 417 16.54 -14.55 2.90
CA LEU A 417 15.31 -15.16 2.41
C LEU A 417 15.56 -16.38 1.52
N ASP A 418 16.74 -16.50 0.89
CA ASP A 418 17.03 -17.52 -0.12
C ASP A 418 16.76 -18.96 0.37
N PRO A 419 17.20 -19.38 1.58
CA PRO A 419 16.92 -20.74 2.07
C PRO A 419 15.44 -21.11 2.14
N PHE A 420 14.58 -20.14 2.44
CA PHE A 420 13.13 -20.34 2.50
C PHE A 420 12.51 -20.25 1.11
N ARG A 421 12.92 -19.23 0.34
CA ARG A 421 12.42 -19.00 -1.01
C ARG A 421 12.77 -20.13 -1.96
N ASP A 422 13.91 -20.79 -1.79
CA ASP A 422 14.33 -21.91 -2.63
C ASP A 422 13.74 -23.25 -2.16
N GLY A 423 13.09 -23.27 -1.00
CA GLY A 423 12.39 -24.43 -0.45
C GLY A 423 13.25 -25.32 0.42
N TYR A 424 14.41 -24.85 0.88
CA TYR A 424 15.31 -25.65 1.72
C TYR A 424 14.84 -25.75 3.17
N TYR A 425 14.07 -24.77 3.66
CA TYR A 425 13.48 -24.86 4.99
C TYR A 425 12.01 -24.39 4.95
N TYR A 426 11.11 -25.25 5.42
CA TYR A 426 9.71 -24.92 5.62
C TYR A 426 9.15 -25.58 6.87
N VAL A 427 8.36 -24.83 7.64
CA VAL A 427 7.51 -25.38 8.70
C VAL A 427 6.06 -24.94 8.51
N PRO A 428 5.05 -25.75 8.90
CA PRO A 428 3.64 -25.43 8.69
C PRO A 428 3.20 -24.07 9.26
N ALA A 429 3.76 -23.67 10.41
CA ALA A 429 3.49 -22.40 11.08
C ALA A 429 3.90 -21.15 10.27
N MET A 430 4.59 -21.31 9.13
CA MET A 430 4.85 -20.21 8.20
C MET A 430 3.62 -19.83 7.36
N HIS A 431 2.58 -20.67 7.31
CA HIS A 431 1.31 -20.42 6.61
C HIS A 431 1.48 -19.97 5.14
N GLY A 432 2.44 -20.57 4.42
CA GLY A 432 2.70 -20.19 3.03
C GLY A 432 3.22 -18.77 2.85
N SER A 433 3.90 -18.21 3.85
CA SER A 433 4.59 -16.92 3.76
C SER A 433 6.02 -17.07 4.24
N PHE A 434 6.96 -16.55 3.45
CA PHE A 434 8.39 -16.52 3.80
C PHE A 434 8.85 -15.13 4.22
N SER A 435 7.93 -14.23 4.58
CA SER A 435 8.36 -12.97 5.22
C SER A 435 9.04 -13.27 6.55
N ILE A 436 9.99 -12.43 6.99
CA ILE A 436 10.64 -12.63 8.29
C ILE A 436 9.64 -12.64 9.45
N LYS A 437 8.53 -11.88 9.31
CA LYS A 437 7.43 -11.82 10.27
C LYS A 437 6.57 -13.10 10.31
N SER A 438 6.70 -13.97 9.31
CA SER A 438 6.10 -15.30 9.29
C SER A 438 7.10 -16.38 9.70
N VAL A 439 8.36 -16.26 9.26
CA VAL A 439 9.43 -17.22 9.55
C VAL A 439 9.87 -17.16 11.01
N LEU A 440 10.11 -15.98 11.56
CA LEU A 440 10.62 -15.80 12.92
C LEU A 440 9.71 -16.44 13.99
N PRO A 441 8.40 -16.12 14.08
CA PRO A 441 7.53 -16.76 15.07
C PRO A 441 7.32 -18.26 14.79
N ALA A 442 7.42 -18.70 13.53
CA ALA A 442 7.30 -20.11 13.18
C ALA A 442 8.50 -20.94 13.68
N LEU A 443 9.71 -20.36 13.68
CA LEU A 443 10.93 -21.01 14.16
C LEU A 443 11.15 -20.81 15.67
N PHE A 444 10.60 -19.75 16.26
CA PHE A 444 10.77 -19.38 17.66
C PHE A 444 9.43 -19.03 18.34
N PRO A 445 8.48 -19.98 18.44
CA PRO A 445 7.14 -19.71 18.97
C PRO A 445 7.14 -19.32 20.47
N ASP A 446 8.14 -19.78 21.22
CA ASP A 446 8.23 -19.62 22.67
C ASP A 446 9.23 -18.52 23.10
N GLU A 447 9.57 -17.58 22.20
CA GLU A 447 10.52 -16.49 22.45
C GLU A 447 9.83 -15.11 22.41
N PRO A 448 9.24 -14.64 23.52
CA PRO A 448 8.54 -13.35 23.56
C PRO A 448 9.42 -12.16 23.20
N SER A 449 10.74 -12.26 23.38
CA SER A 449 11.71 -11.22 23.02
C SER A 449 11.79 -10.96 21.51
N LEU A 450 11.34 -11.91 20.69
CA LEU A 450 11.32 -11.82 19.23
C LEU A 450 9.96 -11.42 18.65
N ASN A 451 8.97 -11.19 19.52
CA ASN A 451 7.63 -10.82 19.11
C ASN A 451 7.51 -9.30 18.95
N TYR A 452 7.35 -8.84 17.72
CA TYR A 452 7.15 -7.43 17.38
C TYR A 452 5.95 -6.78 18.09
N HIS A 453 4.93 -7.55 18.46
CA HIS A 453 3.78 -7.04 19.22
C HIS A 453 4.10 -6.66 20.67
N ASN A 454 5.27 -7.07 21.17
CA ASN A 454 5.78 -6.66 22.48
C ASN A 454 6.59 -5.35 22.42
N LEU A 455 6.81 -4.79 21.23
CA LEU A 455 7.40 -3.46 21.07
C LEU A 455 6.37 -2.37 21.40
N ASP A 456 6.87 -1.13 21.56
CA ASP A 456 6.03 0.05 21.75
C ASP A 456 5.00 0.18 20.62
N GLU A 457 3.74 0.46 20.98
CA GLU A 457 2.62 0.56 20.03
C GLU A 457 2.82 1.63 18.96
N ARG A 458 3.71 2.59 19.19
CA ARG A 458 4.11 3.61 18.20
C ARG A 458 4.79 2.98 16.99
N CYS A 459 5.53 1.88 17.15
CA CYS A 459 6.26 1.26 16.05
C CYS A 459 6.44 -0.25 16.22
N GLN A 460 5.59 -1.02 15.53
CA GLN A 460 5.66 -2.49 15.50
C GLN A 460 5.84 -3.05 14.07
N ASN A 461 5.83 -2.18 13.06
CA ASN A 461 6.05 -2.53 11.66
C ASN A 461 6.55 -1.32 10.85
N GLY A 462 7.14 -1.58 9.68
CA GLY A 462 7.65 -0.54 8.78
C GLY A 462 6.59 0.48 8.30
N GLY A 463 5.30 0.13 8.28
CA GLY A 463 4.22 1.09 8.02
C GLY A 463 4.09 2.12 9.14
N ASN A 464 4.21 1.69 10.39
CA ASN A 464 4.32 2.61 11.53
C ASN A 464 5.58 3.48 11.42
N ALA A 465 6.74 2.88 11.14
CA ALA A 465 7.99 3.63 11.03
C ALA A 465 7.94 4.73 9.95
N MET A 466 7.43 4.37 8.77
CA MET A 466 7.25 5.25 7.61
C MET A 466 6.38 6.47 7.89
N THR A 467 5.34 6.29 8.72
CA THR A 467 4.38 7.35 9.08
C THR A 467 4.78 8.13 10.32
N LEU A 468 5.46 7.47 11.26
CA LEU A 468 5.89 8.05 12.53
C LEU A 468 7.03 9.05 12.34
N PHE A 469 8.12 8.65 11.66
CA PHE A 469 9.32 9.47 11.51
C PHE A 469 9.06 10.91 11.03
N PRO A 470 8.33 11.17 9.93
CA PRO A 470 8.09 12.53 9.45
C PRO A 470 7.28 13.40 10.42
N ARG A 471 6.53 12.79 11.35
CA ARG A 471 5.70 13.49 12.34
C ARG A 471 6.49 13.89 13.59
N ILE A 472 7.60 13.22 13.90
CA ILE A 472 8.39 13.45 15.13
C ILE A 472 8.85 14.90 15.26
N GLN A 473 9.13 15.59 14.14
CA GLN A 473 9.55 17.00 14.15
C GLN A 473 8.50 17.97 14.69
N PHE A 474 7.22 17.56 14.73
CA PHE A 474 6.10 18.36 15.21
C PHE A 474 5.60 17.91 16.59
N MET A 475 6.26 16.93 17.22
CA MET A 475 5.89 16.40 18.53
C MET A 475 6.55 17.18 19.67
N GLU A 476 5.92 17.15 20.84
CA GLU A 476 6.54 17.64 22.08
C GLU A 476 7.77 16.79 22.45
N LEU A 477 8.73 17.39 23.18
CA LEU A 477 10.06 16.81 23.39
C LEU A 477 10.04 15.35 23.91
N GLU A 478 9.21 15.06 24.91
CA GLU A 478 9.16 13.71 25.50
C GLU A 478 8.48 12.70 24.58
N GLU A 479 7.46 13.11 23.82
CA GLU A 479 6.81 12.26 22.82
C GLU A 479 7.73 11.99 21.64
N ALA A 480 8.50 13.00 21.21
CA ALA A 480 9.51 12.86 20.19
C ALA A 480 10.61 11.87 20.61
N LYS A 481 11.09 11.96 21.86
CA LYS A 481 12.07 11.01 22.41
C LYS A 481 11.53 9.58 22.43
N ALA A 482 10.32 9.38 22.96
CA ALA A 482 9.69 8.05 23.01
C ALA A 482 9.49 7.46 21.61
N SER A 483 9.06 8.28 20.65
CA SER A 483 8.86 7.86 19.25
C SER A 483 10.18 7.47 18.58
N ARG A 484 11.26 8.22 18.84
CA ARG A 484 12.60 7.86 18.37
C ARG A 484 13.09 6.55 18.98
N GLU A 485 12.90 6.35 20.28
CA GLU A 485 13.27 5.09 20.95
C GLU A 485 12.49 3.91 20.36
N ALA A 486 11.19 4.07 20.10
CA ALA A 486 10.37 3.04 19.46
C ALA A 486 10.91 2.66 18.06
N LEU A 487 11.30 3.64 17.23
CA LEU A 487 11.93 3.40 15.92
C LEU A 487 13.25 2.62 16.04
N LEU A 488 14.11 2.99 16.98
CA LEU A 488 15.40 2.32 17.21
C LEU A 488 15.18 0.85 17.60
N ARG A 489 14.31 0.59 18.59
CA ARG A 489 14.02 -0.76 19.08
C ARG A 489 13.39 -1.66 18.01
N TYR A 490 12.54 -1.11 17.16
CA TYR A 490 11.95 -1.85 16.04
C TYR A 490 13.01 -2.28 15.01
N CYS A 491 13.82 -1.34 14.53
CA CYS A 491 14.86 -1.63 13.53
C CYS A 491 15.99 -2.52 14.10
N GLU A 492 16.33 -2.37 15.39
CA GLU A 492 17.23 -3.28 16.10
C GLU A 492 16.69 -4.72 16.05
N LEU A 493 15.39 -4.91 16.33
CA LEU A 493 14.75 -6.22 16.29
C LEU A 493 14.75 -6.83 14.88
N ASP A 494 14.59 -6.04 13.81
CA ASP A 494 14.65 -6.54 12.43
C ASP A 494 16.00 -7.20 12.13
N THR A 495 17.11 -6.54 12.47
CA THR A 495 18.44 -7.16 12.31
C THR A 495 18.71 -8.30 13.29
N TRP A 496 18.18 -8.23 14.52
CA TRP A 496 18.31 -9.33 15.49
C TRP A 496 17.52 -10.57 15.06
N ALA A 497 16.37 -10.39 14.44
CA ALA A 497 15.60 -11.47 13.83
C ALA A 497 16.42 -12.18 12.74
N MET A 498 17.14 -11.43 11.91
CA MET A 498 18.05 -12.02 10.91
C MET A 498 19.18 -12.82 11.57
N VAL A 499 19.76 -12.32 12.66
CA VAL A 499 20.74 -13.07 13.46
C VAL A 499 20.15 -14.41 13.91
N LYS A 500 18.94 -14.40 14.49
CA LYS A 500 18.28 -15.62 14.97
C LYS A 500 17.94 -16.62 13.87
N VAL A 501 17.45 -16.14 12.73
CA VAL A 501 17.21 -16.99 11.57
C VAL A 501 18.52 -17.62 11.08
N TRP A 502 19.60 -16.85 10.96
CA TRP A 502 20.91 -17.38 10.58
C TRP A 502 21.46 -18.41 11.59
N GLU A 503 21.34 -18.15 12.90
CA GLU A 503 21.70 -19.12 13.95
C GLU A 503 20.92 -20.41 13.79
N LYS A 504 19.61 -20.33 13.54
CA LYS A 504 18.76 -21.51 13.34
C LYS A 504 19.17 -22.32 12.11
N LEU A 505 19.48 -21.66 11.00
CA LEU A 505 19.97 -22.33 9.79
C LEU A 505 21.27 -23.10 10.04
N LYS A 506 22.17 -22.57 10.87
CA LYS A 506 23.38 -23.30 11.28
C LYS A 506 23.05 -24.52 12.14
N GLU A 507 22.20 -24.35 13.15
CA GLU A 507 21.79 -25.43 14.05
C GLU A 507 21.21 -26.63 13.31
N VAL A 508 20.41 -26.40 12.26
CA VAL A 508 19.75 -27.49 11.52
C VAL A 508 20.65 -28.21 10.52
N VAL A 509 21.87 -27.72 10.25
CA VAL A 509 22.86 -28.40 9.38
C VAL A 509 24.02 -29.04 10.12
N GLU A 510 24.19 -28.69 11.40
CA GLU A 510 24.96 -29.45 12.39
C GLU A 510 24.27 -30.81 12.67
#